data_AF-A0A954ZK81-F1
#
_entry.id   AF-A0A954ZK81-F1
#
_cell.length_a   1.000
_cell.length_b   1.000
_cell.length_c   1.000
_cell.angle_alpha   90.00
_cell.angle_beta   90.00
_cell.angle_gamma   90.00
#
_symmetry.space_group_name_H-M   'P 1'
#
loop_
_entity.id
_entity.type
_entity.pdbx_description
1 polymer ?
#
loop_
_entity_poly.entity_id
_entity_poly.type
_entity_poly.pdbx_seq_one_letter_code
_entity_poly.pdbx_strand_id
1 'polypeptide(L)'
;MLFAQVRVRVWPDWFDISVIAVFVMLVFVLPLMGYICLVVDVRAYYRRLKGALIVVVARFPTLPTWAQYQRPYSFKVLGLHYPCTAHDVKQAYRCLAEQCHPDRGGDPRKFHELHRHFENAMDFVRRCEELHPDAS
;
A
#
# COMPACT_ATOMS: atom_id res chain seq x y z
N MET A 1 -59.19 -54.05 30.77
CA MET A 1 -58.69 -52.66 30.84
C MET A 1 -57.17 -52.70 30.93
N LEU A 2 -56.46 -52.45 29.83
CA LEU A 2 -55.02 -52.20 29.82
C LEU A 2 -54.74 -51.28 28.63
N PHE A 3 -54.89 -49.97 28.84
CA PHE A 3 -54.44 -48.96 27.89
C PHE A 3 -52.92 -48.88 27.99
N ALA A 4 -52.22 -49.48 27.02
CA ALA A 4 -50.80 -49.27 26.85
C ALA A 4 -50.59 -47.77 26.56
N GLN A 5 -50.00 -47.05 27.52
CA GLN A 5 -49.59 -45.67 27.28
C GLN A 5 -48.51 -45.66 26.19
N VAL A 6 -48.93 -45.35 24.98
CA VAL A 6 -48.02 -44.97 23.89
C VAL A 6 -47.39 -43.66 24.33
N ARG A 7 -46.14 -43.72 24.77
CA ARG A 7 -45.35 -42.56 25.17
C ARG A 7 -45.07 -41.71 23.92
N VAL A 8 -45.97 -40.78 23.61
CA VAL A 8 -45.75 -39.76 22.59
C VAL A 8 -44.58 -38.89 23.05
N ARG A 9 -43.41 -39.06 22.42
CA ARG A 9 -42.30 -38.13 22.59
C ARG A 9 -42.73 -36.80 21.96
N VAL A 10 -42.81 -35.76 22.78
CA VAL A 10 -43.08 -34.40 22.34
C VAL A 10 -41.83 -33.86 21.68
N TRP A 11 -41.78 -33.98 20.36
CA TRP A 11 -40.75 -33.38 19.54
C TRP A 11 -40.86 -31.84 19.62
N PRO A 12 -39.76 -31.07 19.77
CA PRO A 12 -38.35 -31.49 19.88
C PRO A 12 -37.87 -31.71 21.33
N ASP A 13 -37.07 -32.76 21.55
CA ASP A 13 -36.38 -32.99 22.83
C ASP A 13 -35.08 -32.15 22.91
N TRP A 14 -34.55 -31.94 24.12
CA TRP A 14 -33.26 -31.23 24.33
C TRP A 14 -32.09 -31.85 23.55
N PHE A 15 -32.12 -33.17 23.34
CA PHE A 15 -31.15 -33.87 22.52
C PHE A 15 -31.24 -33.45 21.05
N ASP A 16 -32.46 -33.36 20.49
CA ASP A 16 -32.68 -32.95 19.10
C ASP A 16 -32.18 -31.52 18.86
N ILE A 17 -32.42 -30.62 19.81
CA ILE A 17 -31.94 -29.23 19.75
C ILE A 17 -30.40 -29.20 19.73
N SER A 18 -29.75 -30.00 20.59
CA SER A 18 -28.29 -30.06 20.64
C SER A 18 -27.67 -30.58 19.34
N VAL A 19 -28.30 -31.60 18.73
CA VAL A 19 -27.85 -32.18 17.46
C VAL A 19 -28.02 -31.18 16.32
N ILE A 20 -29.16 -30.49 16.25
CA ILE A 20 -29.42 -29.45 15.25
C ILE A 20 -28.42 -28.29 15.42
N ALA A 21 -28.16 -27.84 16.66
CA ALA A 21 -27.22 -26.76 16.93
C ALA A 21 -25.79 -27.12 16.48
N VAL A 22 -25.32 -28.33 16.79
CA VAL A 22 -24.00 -28.82 16.35
C VAL A 22 -23.94 -28.93 14.83
N PHE A 23 -24.99 -29.44 14.19
CA PHE A 23 -25.06 -29.55 12.74
C PHE A 23 -24.98 -28.18 12.07
N VAL A 24 -25.78 -27.22 12.53
CA VAL A 24 -25.77 -25.83 12.04
C VAL A 24 -24.39 -25.21 12.24
N MET A 25 -23.80 -25.35 13.42
CA MET A 25 -22.47 -24.84 13.71
C MET A 25 -21.44 -25.41 12.74
N LEU A 26 -21.46 -26.72 12.47
CA LEU A 26 -20.55 -27.38 11.55
C LEU A 26 -20.74 -26.88 10.10
N VAL A 27 -21.98 -26.72 9.65
CA VAL A 27 -22.34 -26.21 8.31
C VAL A 27 -21.82 -24.79 8.07
N PHE A 28 -21.79 -23.94 9.10
CA PHE A 28 -21.27 -22.56 8.95
C PHE A 28 -19.77 -22.45 9.23
N VAL A 29 -19.27 -23.17 10.23
CA VAL A 29 -17.87 -23.06 10.67
C VAL A 29 -16.92 -23.68 9.64
N LEU A 30 -17.26 -24.81 9.02
CA LEU A 30 -16.38 -25.43 8.02
C LEU A 30 -16.15 -24.53 6.79
N PRO A 31 -17.18 -23.98 6.13
CA PRO A 31 -16.98 -23.05 5.02
C PRO A 31 -16.29 -21.75 5.45
N LEU A 32 -16.64 -21.21 6.62
CA LEU A 32 -16.01 -19.98 7.13
C LEU A 32 -14.52 -20.19 7.39
N MET A 33 -14.17 -21.33 8.01
CA MET A 33 -12.78 -21.69 8.28
C MET A 33 -11.99 -21.91 6.99
N GLY A 34 -12.57 -22.59 6.00
CA GLY A 34 -11.97 -22.73 4.67
C GLY A 34 -11.75 -21.38 3.98
N TYR A 35 -12.73 -20.47 4.05
CA TYR A 35 -12.62 -19.12 3.50
C TYR A 35 -11.49 -18.31 4.16
N ILE A 36 -11.39 -18.36 5.50
CA ILE A 36 -10.32 -17.69 6.24
C ILE A 36 -8.95 -18.24 5.82
N CYS A 37 -8.77 -19.55 5.74
CA CYS A 37 -7.52 -20.17 5.27
C CYS A 37 -7.16 -19.71 3.85
N LEU A 38 -8.12 -19.72 2.92
CA LEU A 38 -7.90 -19.26 1.54
C LEU A 38 -7.46 -17.80 1.50
N VAL A 39 -8.12 -16.92 2.26
CA VAL A 39 -7.77 -15.49 2.31
C VAL A 39 -6.39 -15.28 2.94
N VAL A 40 -6.05 -16.03 3.99
CA VAL A 40 -4.74 -15.95 4.65
C VAL A 40 -3.63 -16.40 3.70
N ASP A 41 -3.81 -17.52 3.00
CA ASP A 41 -2.84 -18.03 2.03
C ASP A 41 -2.67 -17.10 0.84
N VAL A 42 -3.77 -16.56 0.30
CA VAL A 42 -3.71 -15.55 -0.76
C VAL A 42 -2.94 -14.32 -0.29
N ARG A 43 -3.23 -13.81 0.91
CA ARG A 43 -2.49 -12.68 1.50
C ARG A 43 -1.01 -13.00 1.72
N ALA A 44 -0.68 -14.21 2.17
CA ALA A 44 0.69 -14.66 2.35
C ALA A 44 1.42 -14.78 1.00
N TYR A 45 0.75 -15.33 0.00
CA TYR A 45 1.23 -15.45 -1.38
C TYR A 45 1.56 -14.08 -1.96
N TYR A 46 0.65 -13.11 -1.85
CA TYR A 46 0.89 -11.74 -2.31
C TYR A 46 2.07 -11.07 -1.60
N ARG A 47 2.26 -11.31 -0.29
CA ARG A 47 3.43 -10.78 0.44
C ARG A 47 4.73 -11.38 -0.08
N ARG A 48 4.78 -12.69 -0.31
CA ARG A 48 5.95 -13.36 -0.88
C ARG A 48 6.24 -12.90 -2.31
N LEU A 49 5.21 -12.71 -3.13
CA LEU A 49 5.34 -12.19 -4.50
C LEU A 49 5.91 -10.77 -4.52
N LYS A 50 5.41 -9.87 -3.67
CA LYS A 50 5.95 -8.49 -3.56
C LYS A 50 7.41 -8.49 -3.12
N GLY A 51 7.78 -9.33 -2.15
CA GLY A 51 9.17 -9.47 -1.72
C GLY A 51 10.07 -9.98 -2.85
N ALA A 52 9.65 -11.03 -3.55
CA ALA A 52 10.38 -11.57 -4.69
C ALA A 52 10.51 -10.55 -5.83
N LEU A 53 9.44 -9.80 -6.13
CA LEU A 53 9.46 -8.74 -7.13
C LEU A 53 10.50 -7.66 -6.77
N ILE A 54 10.56 -7.23 -5.51
CA ILE A 54 11.55 -6.24 -5.05
C ILE A 54 12.98 -6.77 -5.22
N VAL A 55 13.23 -8.04 -4.87
CA VAL A 55 14.55 -8.66 -5.01
C VAL A 55 14.96 -8.79 -6.48
N VAL A 56 14.03 -9.18 -7.35
CA VAL A 56 14.27 -9.28 -8.79
C VAL A 56 14.54 -7.91 -9.40
N VAL A 57 13.73 -6.90 -9.08
CA VAL A 57 13.95 -5.51 -9.54
C VAL A 57 15.29 -4.98 -9.03
N ALA A 58 15.68 -5.27 -7.79
CA ALA A 58 16.98 -4.88 -7.26
C ALA A 58 18.17 -5.59 -7.94
N ARG A 59 17.95 -6.80 -8.49
CA ARG A 59 18.97 -7.59 -9.19
C ARG A 59 19.22 -7.11 -10.63
N PHE A 60 18.25 -6.43 -11.23
CA PHE A 60 18.36 -5.86 -12.58
C PHE A 60 18.43 -4.32 -12.52
N PRO A 61 19.62 -3.74 -12.32
CA PRO A 61 19.79 -2.27 -12.29
C PRO A 61 19.57 -1.61 -13.66
N THR A 62 19.56 -2.38 -14.75
CA THR A 62 19.28 -1.89 -16.11
C THR A 62 17.76 -1.78 -16.33
N LEU A 63 17.12 -0.88 -15.60
CA LEU A 63 15.75 -0.50 -15.88
C LEU A 63 15.74 0.35 -17.15
N PRO A 64 14.89 0.04 -18.15
CA PRO A 64 14.70 0.91 -19.30
C PRO A 64 14.19 2.28 -18.85
N THR A 65 14.47 3.32 -19.63
CA THR A 65 14.31 4.75 -19.26
C THR A 65 12.89 5.11 -18.82
N TRP A 66 11.86 4.46 -19.37
CA TRP A 66 10.46 4.61 -18.97
C TRP A 66 10.12 3.99 -17.60
N ALA A 67 10.91 3.02 -17.13
CA ALA A 67 10.75 2.33 -15.84
C ALA A 67 11.53 2.99 -14.70
N GLN A 68 12.51 3.86 -15.02
CA GLN A 68 13.26 4.66 -14.05
C GLN A 68 12.44 5.78 -13.41
N TYR A 69 11.14 5.85 -13.72
CA TYR A 69 10.19 6.81 -13.18
C TYR A 69 9.73 6.48 -11.74
N GLN A 70 10.65 6.07 -10.86
CA GLN A 70 10.43 6.31 -9.44
C GLN A 70 10.59 7.82 -9.24
N ARG A 71 9.48 8.58 -9.38
CA ARG A 71 9.43 9.99 -9.00
C ARG A 71 9.97 10.09 -7.57
N PRO A 72 11.17 10.64 -7.33
CA PRO A 72 11.59 10.84 -5.96
C PRO A 72 10.56 11.77 -5.31
N TYR A 73 10.17 11.43 -4.09
CA TYR A 73 9.13 12.14 -3.32
C TYR A 73 9.36 13.67 -3.30
N SER A 74 10.62 14.10 -3.46
CA SER A 74 11.07 15.47 -3.68
C SER A 74 10.26 16.26 -4.70
N PHE A 75 9.97 15.73 -5.90
CA PHE A 75 9.21 16.48 -6.91
C PHE A 75 7.76 16.73 -6.50
N LYS A 76 7.18 15.79 -5.74
CA LYS A 76 5.82 15.93 -5.21
C LYS A 76 5.75 17.05 -4.16
N VAL A 77 6.79 17.18 -3.33
CA VAL A 77 6.90 18.26 -2.33
C VAL A 77 7.06 19.62 -3.01
N LEU A 78 7.81 19.68 -4.11
CA LEU A 78 8.00 20.91 -4.89
C LEU A 78 6.82 21.22 -5.83
N GLY A 79 5.83 20.33 -5.96
CA GLY A 79 4.66 20.51 -6.83
C GLY A 79 4.97 20.38 -8.34
N LEU A 80 6.03 19.68 -8.70
CA LEU A 80 6.50 19.56 -10.09
C LEU A 80 6.13 18.22 -10.73
N HIS A 81 5.85 18.26 -12.03
CA HIS A 81 5.64 17.08 -12.88
C HIS A 81 6.82 16.93 -13.84
N TYR A 82 7.35 15.71 -13.96
CA TYR A 82 8.38 15.39 -14.95
C TYR A 82 7.74 15.14 -16.33
N PRO A 83 8.35 15.58 -17.45
CA PRO A 83 9.69 16.19 -17.56
C PRO A 83 9.74 17.62 -17.05
N CYS A 84 10.74 17.91 -16.21
CA CYS A 84 10.98 19.23 -15.65
C CYS A 84 12.48 19.53 -15.69
N THR A 85 12.83 20.75 -16.06
CA THR A 85 14.22 21.19 -16.19
C THR A 85 14.78 21.68 -14.86
N ALA A 86 16.11 21.82 -14.76
CA ALA A 86 16.76 22.43 -13.60
C ALA A 86 16.26 23.86 -13.33
N HIS A 87 15.81 24.57 -14.37
CA HIS A 87 15.22 25.90 -14.24
C HIS A 87 13.87 25.86 -13.52
N ASP A 88 13.00 24.91 -13.91
CA ASP A 88 11.67 24.74 -13.30
C ASP A 88 11.77 24.38 -11.81
N VAL A 89 12.73 23.54 -11.46
CA VAL A 89 13.01 23.16 -10.06
C VAL A 89 13.41 24.37 -9.21
N LYS A 90 14.30 25.22 -9.73
CA LYS A 90 14.72 26.47 -9.06
C LYS A 90 13.59 27.47 -8.93
N GLN A 91 12.74 27.59 -9.95
CA GLN A 91 11.60 28.51 -9.92
C GLN A 91 10.57 28.07 -8.88
N ALA A 92 10.20 26.79 -8.85
CA ALA A 92 9.28 26.27 -7.83
C ALA A 92 9.83 26.42 -6.42
N TYR A 93 11.13 26.17 -6.22
CA TYR A 93 11.78 26.38 -4.92
C TYR A 93 11.73 27.84 -4.47
N ARG A 94 11.99 28.81 -5.35
CA ARG A 94 11.90 30.24 -5.00
C ARG A 94 10.49 30.62 -4.55
N CYS A 95 9.46 30.20 -5.30
CA CYS A 95 8.07 30.45 -4.93
C CYS A 95 7.71 29.85 -3.55
N LEU A 96 8.15 28.61 -3.27
CA LEU A 96 7.88 27.94 -1.99
C LEU A 96 8.70 28.53 -0.84
N ALA A 97 9.95 28.93 -1.09
CA ALA A 97 10.83 29.56 -0.11
C ALA A 97 10.29 30.92 0.35
N GLU A 98 9.73 31.72 -0.56
CA GLU A 98 9.09 33.00 -0.24
C GLU A 98 7.83 32.83 0.62
N GLN A 99 7.10 31.72 0.46
CA GLN A 99 5.92 31.38 1.25
C GLN A 99 6.27 30.82 2.63
N CYS A 100 7.35 30.03 2.71
CA CYS A 100 7.79 29.37 3.95
C CYS A 100 8.87 30.15 4.73
N HIS A 101 9.16 31.39 4.34
CA HIS A 101 10.26 32.16 4.92
C HIS A 101 10.10 32.35 6.45
N PRO A 102 11.12 32.06 7.28
CA PRO A 102 11.03 32.16 8.74
C PRO A 102 10.72 33.57 9.23
N ASP A 103 11.20 34.61 8.54
CA ASP A 103 10.91 36.01 8.89
C ASP A 103 9.43 36.40 8.75
N ARG A 104 8.62 35.60 8.03
CA ARG A 104 7.17 35.81 7.89
C ARG A 104 6.35 34.90 8.83
N GLY A 105 7.00 34.29 9.81
CA GLY A 105 6.37 33.34 10.76
C GLY A 105 6.45 31.88 10.31
N GLY A 106 7.33 31.56 9.35
CA GLY A 106 7.60 30.19 8.92
C GLY A 106 8.45 29.39 9.93
N ASP A 107 8.30 28.07 9.93
CA ASP A 107 9.10 27.18 10.77
C ASP A 107 10.46 26.91 10.09
N PRO A 108 11.61 27.24 10.71
CA PRO A 108 12.93 27.00 10.15
C PRO A 108 13.19 25.51 9.85
N ARG A 109 12.53 24.59 10.56
CA ARG A 109 12.63 23.15 10.29
C ARG A 109 12.00 22.79 8.95
N LYS A 110 10.82 23.36 8.64
CA LYS A 110 10.13 23.15 7.36
C LYS A 110 10.91 23.73 6.20
N PHE A 111 11.58 24.86 6.41
CA PHE A 111 12.46 25.45 5.40
C PHE A 111 13.67 24.55 5.10
N HIS A 112 14.31 24.00 6.14
CA HIS A 112 15.44 23.08 5.96
C HIS A 112 15.01 21.78 5.24
N GLU A 113 13.83 21.26 5.57
CA GLU A 113 13.27 20.09 4.88
C GLU A 113 12.95 20.39 3.40
N LEU A 114 12.34 21.55 3.11
CA LEU A 114 12.11 22.01 1.74
C LEU A 114 13.43 22.12 0.96
N HIS A 115 14.47 22.67 1.58
CA HIS A 115 15.81 22.78 0.97
C HIS A 115 16.40 21.41 0.63
N ARG A 116 16.31 20.46 1.56
CA ARG A 116 16.74 19.06 1.34
C ARG A 116 15.97 18.41 0.18
N HIS A 117 14.68 18.70 0.03
CA HIS A 117 13.91 18.20 -1.12
C HIS A 117 14.34 18.85 -2.44
N PHE A 118 14.68 20.13 -2.42
CA PHE A 118 15.23 20.83 -3.59
C PHE A 118 16.57 20.24 -4.05
N GLU A 119 17.51 20.01 -3.14
CA GLU A 119 18.82 19.39 -3.46
C GLU A 119 18.63 18.02 -4.11
N ASN A 120 17.80 17.17 -3.49
CA ASN A 120 17.49 15.84 -4.03
C ASN A 120 16.84 15.88 -5.42
N ALA A 121 15.99 16.88 -5.69
CA ALA A 121 15.36 17.06 -7.00
C ALA A 121 16.39 17.51 -8.05
N MET A 122 17.27 18.46 -7.71
CA MET A 122 18.34 18.93 -8.59
C MET A 122 19.33 17.82 -8.95
N ASP A 123 19.75 17.00 -7.98
CA ASP A 123 20.64 15.87 -8.23
C ASP A 123 19.99 14.77 -9.06
N PHE A 124 18.66 14.65 -9.01
CA PHE A 124 17.93 13.76 -9.91
C PHE A 124 17.90 14.28 -11.33
N VAL A 125 17.57 15.56 -11.54
CA VAL A 125 17.56 16.19 -12.87
C VAL A 125 18.94 16.10 -13.52
N ARG A 126 20.02 16.43 -12.78
CA ARG A 126 21.40 16.33 -13.29
C ARG A 126 21.74 14.92 -13.76
N ARG A 127 21.42 13.89 -12.96
CA ARG A 127 21.65 12.49 -13.35
C ARG A 127 20.84 12.07 -14.57
N CYS A 128 19.62 12.58 -14.71
CA CYS A 128 18.80 12.33 -15.89
C CYS A 128 19.37 13.01 -17.15
N GLU A 129 19.88 14.23 -17.04
CA GLU A 129 20.58 14.95 -18.12
C GLU A 129 21.86 14.22 -18.54
N GLU A 130 22.69 13.78 -17.59
CA GLU A 130 23.92 13.01 -17.86
C GLU A 130 23.66 11.67 -18.57
N LEU A 131 22.55 11.01 -18.26
CA LEU A 131 22.16 9.75 -18.91
C LEU A 131 21.61 9.94 -20.33
N HIS A 132 21.13 11.15 -20.68
CA HIS A 132 20.43 11.42 -21.95
C HIS A 132 20.95 12.71 -22.61
N PRO A 133 22.18 12.72 -23.14
CA PRO A 133 22.79 13.92 -23.76
C PRO A 133 22.05 14.41 -25.02
N ASP A 134 21.17 13.59 -25.60
CA ASP A 134 20.52 13.85 -26.88
C ASP A 134 19.12 14.52 -26.76
N ALA A 135 18.66 14.80 -25.53
CA ALA A 135 17.30 15.27 -25.23
C ALA A 135 17.15 16.79 -25.09
N SER A 136 18.13 17.58 -25.56
CA SER A 136 18.11 19.05 -25.58
C SER A 136 17.56 19.61 -26.88
#